data_AF-A0A536P4A0-F1
#
_entry.id   AF-A0A536P4A0-F1
#
_cell.length_a   1.000
_cell.length_b   1.000
_cell.length_c   1.000
_cell.angle_alpha   90.00
_cell.angle_beta   90.00
_cell.angle_gamma   90.00
#
_symmetry.space_group_name_H-M   'P 1'
#
loop_
_entity.id
_entity.type
_entity.pdbx_description
1 polymer ?
#
loop_
_entity_poly.entity_id
_entity_poly.type
_entity_poly.pdbx_seq_one_letter_code
_entity_poly.pdbx_strand_id
1 'polypeptide(L)'
;MASPTRPDRSGASRPRLIASSVRRVSSGGLRHLAFAAIATAVTARAACQPWLLTSSGDAASAGALCLGLPALVLAGSLFAIALARSVGAGRALATDALSFAAVILLLGLVSFDAPGRDLVGVAFVLALAARALPGALLLLRTGGSAVLAFALALTVYAGLALWTTAAVAPYGDQVHFLIAADALAHGRVEATVDARIFRDLIGVDPSPDDLATHVVLTPVGPRLVQGYLVPLALVPGWIAAGRLGATLVVALAGAWAAAQTFLLLRETVADVRARSWSWLAAAFLAPVVALAPTVYPNVLGAAALVTAYRWLFTAPVRRPLLAGALCGATLFIT
;
A
#
# COMPACT_ATOMS: atom_id res chain seq x y z
N MET A 1 -79.98 -6.99 6.13
CA MET A 1 -78.94 -6.60 7.11
C MET A 1 -77.58 -6.68 6.44
N ALA A 2 -77.10 -5.57 5.90
CA ALA A 2 -75.72 -5.41 5.44
C ALA A 2 -75.29 -4.00 5.87
N SER A 3 -74.30 -3.95 6.76
CA SER A 3 -73.79 -2.72 7.36
C SER A 3 -72.71 -2.11 6.47
N PRO A 4 -72.70 -0.79 6.24
CA PRO A 4 -71.63 -0.12 5.49
C PRO A 4 -70.51 0.32 6.44
N THR A 5 -69.28 -0.16 6.22
CA THR A 5 -68.10 0.30 6.98
C THR A 5 -67.19 1.21 6.15
N ARG A 6 -66.96 2.37 6.78
CA ARG A 6 -66.29 3.63 6.42
C ARG A 6 -64.99 3.59 5.59
N PRO A 7 -64.69 4.71 4.88
CA PRO A 7 -63.40 4.98 4.28
C PRO A 7 -62.41 5.50 5.33
N ASP A 8 -61.20 4.96 5.34
CA ASP A 8 -60.14 5.41 6.25
C ASP A 8 -59.20 6.41 5.57
N ARG A 9 -58.71 7.34 6.39
CA ARG A 9 -58.28 8.69 6.04
C ARG A 9 -56.88 8.72 5.44
N SER A 10 -56.75 9.48 4.36
CA SER A 10 -55.48 9.97 3.81
C SER A 10 -54.77 10.89 4.82
N GLY A 11 -53.91 10.29 5.64
CA GLY A 11 -53.02 11.00 6.55
C GLY A 11 -51.79 11.53 5.81
N ALA A 12 -51.74 12.84 5.62
CA ALA A 12 -50.59 13.56 5.09
C ALA A 12 -49.31 13.25 5.88
N SER A 13 -48.34 12.60 5.22
CA SER A 13 -47.00 12.39 5.75
C SER A 13 -46.24 13.71 5.80
N ARG A 14 -46.14 14.30 6.99
CA ARG A 14 -45.27 15.45 7.27
C ARG A 14 -43.81 15.12 6.93
N PRO A 15 -43.05 16.03 6.28
CA PRO A 15 -41.62 15.86 6.08
C PRO A 15 -40.90 15.97 7.43
N ARG A 16 -40.55 14.83 8.03
CA ARG A 16 -39.69 14.79 9.22
C ARG A 16 -38.24 15.04 8.79
N LEU A 17 -37.75 16.22 9.14
CA LEU A 17 -36.43 16.46 9.73
C LEU A 17 -35.23 15.93 8.93
N ILE A 18 -34.82 16.72 7.93
CA ILE A 18 -33.46 16.71 7.36
C ILE A 18 -32.46 17.48 8.27
N ALA A 19 -32.92 18.05 9.39
CA ALA A 19 -32.12 18.88 10.29
C ALA A 19 -31.70 18.13 11.57
N SER A 20 -30.74 17.19 11.47
CA SER A 20 -29.97 16.72 12.65
C SER A 20 -28.66 15.98 12.32
N SER A 21 -28.18 16.02 11.07
CA SER A 21 -26.93 15.35 10.68
C SER A 21 -25.67 16.22 10.83
N VAL A 22 -25.78 17.40 11.47
CA VAL A 22 -24.60 18.12 11.99
C VAL A 22 -24.08 17.33 13.19
N ARG A 23 -23.34 16.26 12.86
CA ARG A 23 -22.70 15.34 13.79
C ARG A 23 -21.92 16.14 14.81
N ARG A 24 -22.33 16.05 16.08
CA ARG A 24 -21.42 16.32 17.19
C ARG A 24 -20.20 15.42 16.96
N VAL A 25 -19.07 16.04 16.60
CA VAL A 25 -17.78 15.38 16.76
C VAL A 25 -17.73 15.04 18.24
N SER A 26 -17.84 13.75 18.58
CA SER A 26 -17.80 13.35 19.98
C SER A 26 -16.46 13.81 20.54
N SER A 27 -16.45 14.26 21.80
CA SER A 27 -15.22 14.69 22.49
C SER A 27 -14.10 13.66 22.40
N GLY A 28 -14.45 12.37 22.28
CA GLY A 28 -13.51 11.27 22.02
C GLY A 28 -12.79 11.35 20.67
N GLY A 29 -13.47 11.78 19.59
CA GLY A 29 -12.86 11.92 18.26
C GLY A 29 -11.80 13.03 18.22
N LEU A 30 -12.07 14.17 18.87
CA LEU A 30 -11.10 15.27 18.98
C LEU A 30 -9.86 14.86 19.77
N ARG A 31 -10.04 14.14 20.88
CA ARG A 31 -8.91 13.60 21.67
C ARG A 31 -8.03 12.65 20.85
N HIS A 32 -8.65 11.79 20.04
CA HIS A 32 -7.90 10.86 19.20
C HIS A 32 -7.14 11.56 18.07
N LEU A 33 -7.75 12.56 17.42
CA LEU A 33 -7.06 13.40 16.44
C LEU A 33 -5.89 14.17 17.06
N ALA A 34 -6.07 14.74 18.24
CA ALA A 34 -4.99 15.43 18.96
C ALA A 34 -3.85 14.47 19.31
N PHE A 35 -4.16 13.26 19.79
CA PHE A 35 -3.17 12.22 20.02
C PHE A 35 -2.39 11.88 18.74
N ALA A 36 -3.09 11.64 17.62
CA ALA A 36 -2.48 11.32 16.33
C ALA A 36 -1.50 12.41 15.85
N ALA A 37 -1.90 13.69 15.99
CA ALA A 37 -1.07 14.82 15.62
C ALA A 37 0.19 14.93 16.49
N ILE A 38 0.04 14.80 17.81
CA ILE A 38 1.17 14.82 18.75
C ILE A 38 2.12 13.65 18.49
N ALA A 39 1.59 12.44 18.36
CA ALA A 39 2.38 11.24 18.09
C ALA A 39 3.20 11.40 16.80
N THR A 40 2.57 11.87 15.72
CA THR A 40 3.25 12.13 14.44
C THR A 40 4.34 13.20 14.58
N ALA A 41 4.05 14.30 15.27
CA ALA A 41 5.02 15.38 15.48
C ALA A 41 6.23 14.94 16.35
N VAL A 42 5.97 14.17 17.40
CA VAL A 42 7.02 13.58 18.26
C VAL A 42 7.91 12.65 17.44
N THR A 43 7.33 11.77 16.62
CA THR A 43 8.11 10.86 15.76
C THR A 43 8.89 11.62 14.69
N ALA A 44 8.31 12.64 14.05
CA ALA A 44 9.02 13.47 13.09
C ALA A 44 10.21 14.18 13.75
N ARG A 45 10.00 14.75 14.94
CA ARG A 45 11.07 15.40 15.69
C ARG A 45 12.16 14.43 16.13
N ALA A 46 11.80 13.21 16.53
CA ALA A 46 12.75 12.16 16.89
C ALA A 46 13.54 11.67 15.68
N ALA A 47 12.90 11.54 14.51
CA ALA A 47 13.55 11.08 13.30
C ALA A 47 14.52 12.14 12.73
N CYS A 48 14.27 13.43 12.95
CA CYS A 48 15.20 14.50 12.54
C CYS A 48 16.38 14.72 13.51
N GLN A 49 16.66 13.82 14.44
CA GLN A 49 17.77 14.00 15.38
C GLN A 49 19.11 13.56 14.76
N PRO A 50 20.23 14.22 15.08
CA PRO A 50 21.54 13.88 14.51
C PRO A 50 21.99 12.44 14.76
N TRP A 51 21.60 11.86 15.91
CA TRP A 51 21.96 10.48 16.26
C TRP A 51 21.38 9.45 15.27
N LEU A 52 20.32 9.78 14.54
CA LEU A 52 19.72 8.83 13.61
C LEU A 52 20.65 8.56 12.42
N LEU A 53 21.36 9.59 11.94
CA LEU A 53 22.33 9.42 10.86
C LEU A 53 23.49 8.53 11.32
N THR A 54 23.99 8.74 12.53
CA THR A 54 25.07 7.90 13.10
C THR A 54 24.61 6.46 13.33
N SER A 55 23.38 6.26 13.84
CA SER A 55 22.85 4.91 14.10
C SER A 55 22.50 4.15 12.82
N SER A 56 22.06 4.84 11.77
CA SER A 56 21.62 4.20 10.51
C SER A 56 22.77 3.70 9.64
N GLY A 57 23.97 4.27 9.80
CA GLY A 57 25.16 3.93 9.01
C GLY A 57 25.24 4.61 7.65
N ASP A 58 24.10 4.98 7.05
CA ASP A 58 24.05 5.71 5.79
C ASP A 58 22.85 6.69 5.70
N ALA A 59 22.96 7.64 4.76
CA ALA A 59 21.99 8.71 4.58
C ALA A 59 20.65 8.24 3.96
N ALA A 60 20.66 7.17 3.16
CA ALA A 60 19.45 6.67 2.53
C ALA A 60 18.54 5.99 3.57
N SER A 61 19.11 5.14 4.42
CA SER A 61 18.39 4.53 5.55
C SER A 61 17.91 5.58 6.55
N ALA A 62 18.72 6.57 6.90
CA ALA A 62 18.28 7.67 7.74
C ALA A 62 17.10 8.45 7.12
N GLY A 63 17.17 8.74 5.80
CA GLY A 63 16.08 9.39 5.06
C GLY A 63 14.79 8.58 5.05
N ALA A 64 14.89 7.26 4.87
CA ALA A 64 13.73 6.36 4.94
C ALA A 64 13.06 6.37 6.32
N LEU A 65 13.82 6.44 7.40
CA LEU A 65 13.27 6.55 8.76
C LEU A 65 12.61 7.93 8.99
N CYS A 66 13.27 9.00 8.56
CA CYS A 66 12.78 10.39 8.64
C CYS A 66 11.41 10.55 8.01
N LEU A 67 11.20 9.96 6.83
CA LEU A 67 9.92 10.03 6.13
C LEU A 67 8.94 8.94 6.59
N GLY A 68 9.45 7.72 6.78
CA GLY A 68 8.64 6.52 6.97
C GLY A 68 7.98 6.45 8.33
N LEU A 69 8.72 6.73 9.41
CA LEU A 69 8.17 6.58 10.76
C LEU A 69 7.02 7.56 11.05
N PRO A 70 7.11 8.87 10.72
CA PRO A 70 6.00 9.78 10.93
C PRO A 70 4.78 9.42 10.06
N ALA A 71 5.01 9.07 8.79
CA ALA A 71 3.93 8.66 7.88
C ALA A 71 3.21 7.40 8.38
N LEU A 72 3.96 6.43 8.90
CA LEU A 72 3.44 5.21 9.50
C LEU A 72 2.64 5.48 10.77
N VAL A 73 3.13 6.35 11.66
CA VAL A 73 2.41 6.75 12.87
C VAL A 73 1.08 7.41 12.50
N LEU A 74 1.11 8.36 11.57
CA LEU A 74 -0.09 9.03 11.06
C LEU A 74 -1.08 8.02 10.45
N ALA A 75 -0.62 7.15 9.55
CA ALA A 75 -1.46 6.15 8.90
C ALA A 75 -2.11 5.19 9.91
N GLY A 76 -1.33 4.67 10.87
CA GLY A 76 -1.85 3.81 11.93
C GLY A 76 -2.90 4.51 12.80
N SER A 77 -2.72 5.80 13.09
CA SER A 77 -3.66 6.57 13.91
C SER A 77 -4.93 6.90 13.14
N LEU A 78 -4.83 7.27 11.87
CA LEU A 78 -5.98 7.45 10.99
C LEU A 78 -6.77 6.14 10.85
N PHE A 79 -6.09 5.00 10.79
CA PHE A 79 -6.72 3.69 10.79
C PHE A 79 -7.47 3.43 12.10
N ALA A 80 -6.85 3.69 13.25
CA ALA A 80 -7.48 3.55 14.55
C ALA A 80 -8.71 4.47 14.71
N ILE A 81 -8.64 5.72 14.21
CA ILE A 81 -9.77 6.66 14.18
C ILE A 81 -10.90 6.12 13.31
N ALA A 82 -10.60 5.61 12.12
CA ALA A 82 -11.61 5.02 11.23
C ALA A 82 -12.34 3.84 11.90
N LEU A 83 -11.58 3.03 12.66
CA LEU A 83 -12.07 1.88 13.40
C LEU A 83 -12.81 2.22 14.69
N ALA A 84 -12.65 3.42 15.25
CA ALA A 84 -13.31 3.86 16.48
C ALA A 84 -14.84 3.73 16.42
N ARG A 85 -15.43 3.77 15.23
CA ARG A 85 -16.87 3.55 15.00
C ARG A 85 -17.32 2.13 15.35
N SER A 86 -16.44 1.14 15.18
CA SER A 86 -16.76 -0.28 15.37
C SER A 86 -16.43 -0.78 16.78
N VAL A 87 -15.41 -0.23 17.43
CA VAL A 87 -14.94 -0.71 18.76
C VAL A 87 -15.16 0.27 19.90
N GLY A 88 -15.59 1.49 19.59
CA GLY A 88 -15.69 2.60 20.53
C GLY A 88 -14.40 3.43 20.61
N ALA A 89 -14.56 4.74 20.73
CA ALA A 89 -13.45 5.70 20.68
C ALA A 89 -12.40 5.47 21.78
N GLY A 90 -12.80 5.14 23.01
CA GLY A 90 -11.85 4.92 24.11
C GLY A 90 -10.94 3.71 23.87
N ARG A 91 -11.50 2.59 23.39
CA ARG A 91 -10.71 1.38 23.06
C ARG A 91 -9.80 1.62 21.86
N ALA A 92 -10.30 2.26 20.81
CA ALA A 92 -9.49 2.60 19.64
C ALA A 92 -8.29 3.50 20.00
N LEU A 93 -8.50 4.52 20.84
CA LEU A 93 -7.44 5.38 21.33
C LEU A 93 -6.43 4.61 22.20
N ALA A 94 -6.88 3.73 23.10
CA ALA A 94 -5.98 2.92 23.92
C ALA A 94 -5.10 2.00 23.06
N THR A 95 -5.69 1.35 22.04
CA THR A 95 -4.95 0.51 21.09
C THR A 95 -3.96 1.32 20.23
N ASP A 96 -4.35 2.53 19.81
CA ASP A 96 -3.47 3.45 19.10
C ASP A 96 -2.28 3.88 19.98
N ALA A 97 -2.54 4.23 21.23
CA ALA A 97 -1.52 4.59 22.21
C ALA A 97 -0.55 3.44 22.51
N LEU A 98 -1.05 2.22 22.68
CA LEU A 98 -0.21 1.04 22.92
C LEU A 98 0.69 0.73 21.72
N SER A 99 0.14 0.76 20.50
CA SER A 99 0.94 0.53 19.29
C SER A 99 1.93 1.66 19.02
N PHE A 100 1.62 2.90 19.40
CA PHE A 100 2.57 4.01 19.35
C PHE A 100 3.68 3.87 20.39
N ALA A 101 3.36 3.45 21.62
CA ALA A 101 4.36 3.19 22.66
C ALA A 101 5.38 2.15 22.20
N ALA A 102 4.94 1.10 21.49
CA ALA A 102 5.85 0.13 20.87
C ALA A 102 6.81 0.78 19.86
N VAL A 103 6.37 1.74 19.04
CA VAL A 103 7.23 2.49 18.12
C VAL A 103 8.27 3.33 18.89
N ILE A 104 7.87 3.98 20.00
CA ILE A 104 8.80 4.74 20.83
C ILE A 104 9.86 3.84 21.47
N LEU A 105 9.48 2.65 21.94
CA LEU A 105 10.42 1.67 22.48
C LEU A 105 11.42 1.22 21.40
N LEU A 106 10.95 0.91 20.19
CA LEU A 106 11.82 0.54 19.05
C LEU A 106 12.77 1.68 18.66
N LEU A 107 12.29 2.92 18.65
CA LEU A 107 13.14 4.09 18.43
C LEU A 107 14.20 4.25 19.53
N GLY A 108 13.84 3.99 20.79
CA GLY A 108 14.77 3.94 21.90
C GLY A 108 15.86 2.88 21.68
N LEU A 109 15.50 1.71 21.17
CA LEU A 109 16.48 0.66 20.83
C LEU A 109 17.45 1.10 19.72
N VAL A 110 16.98 1.83 18.71
CA VAL A 110 17.83 2.37 17.63
C VAL A 110 18.74 3.51 18.12
N SER A 111 18.39 4.17 19.22
CA SER A 111 19.18 5.27 19.79
C SER A 111 20.42 4.83 20.57
N PHE A 112 20.58 3.53 20.85
CA PHE A 112 21.84 3.01 21.42
C PHE A 112 22.97 3.05 20.38
N ASP A 113 24.22 2.91 20.83
CA ASP A 113 25.40 3.22 20.01
C ASP A 113 25.53 2.31 18.78
N ALA A 114 25.48 2.93 17.59
CA ALA A 114 25.71 2.37 16.25
C ALA A 114 25.14 0.94 15.97
N PRO A 115 23.81 0.73 16.03
CA PRO A 115 23.18 -0.57 15.79
C PRO A 115 23.41 -1.13 14.38
N GLY A 116 23.79 -0.26 13.43
CA GLY A 116 23.98 -0.61 12.03
C GLY A 116 22.67 -0.71 11.26
N ARG A 117 22.79 -0.68 9.92
CA ARG A 117 21.65 -0.64 8.98
C ARG A 117 20.67 -1.80 9.16
N ASP A 118 21.16 -3.00 9.43
CA ASP A 118 20.32 -4.20 9.49
C ASP A 118 19.38 -4.18 10.70
N LEU A 119 19.91 -3.83 11.88
CA LEU A 119 19.11 -3.72 13.10
C LEU A 119 18.09 -2.56 13.00
N VAL A 120 18.49 -1.45 12.39
CA VAL A 120 17.62 -0.32 12.06
C VAL A 120 16.46 -0.76 11.15
N GLY A 121 16.76 -1.58 10.13
CA GLY A 121 15.74 -2.16 9.25
C GLY A 121 14.78 -3.08 9.97
N VAL A 122 15.30 -3.95 10.83
CA VAL A 122 14.46 -4.81 11.69
C VAL A 122 13.55 -3.95 12.57
N ALA A 123 14.09 -2.91 13.22
CA ALA A 123 13.31 -2.00 14.05
C ALA A 123 12.22 -1.27 13.24
N PHE A 124 12.52 -0.85 12.01
CA PHE A 124 11.54 -0.23 11.11
C PHE A 124 10.41 -1.20 10.73
N VAL A 125 10.74 -2.44 10.34
CA VAL A 125 9.74 -3.47 10.01
C VAL A 125 8.89 -3.84 11.24
N LEU A 126 9.49 -3.90 12.43
CA LEU A 126 8.75 -4.12 13.68
C LEU A 126 7.84 -2.94 14.00
N ALA A 127 8.26 -1.69 13.76
CA ALA A 127 7.41 -0.52 13.93
C ALA A 127 6.22 -0.57 12.95
N LEU A 128 6.47 -0.94 11.69
CA LEU A 128 5.45 -1.17 10.67
C LEU A 128 4.42 -2.21 11.13
N ALA A 129 4.89 -3.35 11.62
CA ALA A 129 4.05 -4.41 12.16
C ALA A 129 3.25 -3.93 13.39
N ALA A 130 3.90 -3.23 14.33
CA ALA A 130 3.24 -2.72 15.54
C ALA A 130 2.08 -1.76 15.21
N ARG A 131 2.23 -0.94 14.17
CA ARG A 131 1.20 0.02 13.73
C ARG A 131 0.11 -0.61 12.85
N ALA A 132 0.45 -1.63 12.06
CA ALA A 132 -0.51 -2.32 11.19
C ALA A 132 -1.33 -3.42 11.91
N LEU A 133 -0.72 -4.13 12.86
CA LEU A 133 -1.29 -5.31 13.51
C LEU A 133 -2.65 -5.06 14.18
N PRO A 134 -2.86 -3.99 14.96
CA PRO A 134 -4.16 -3.77 15.59
C PRO A 134 -5.27 -3.58 14.55
N GLY A 135 -4.94 -2.94 13.44
CA GLY A 135 -5.82 -2.77 12.31
C GLY A 135 -6.19 -4.09 11.65
N ALA A 136 -5.19 -4.94 11.41
CA ALA A 136 -5.37 -6.27 10.85
C ALA A 136 -6.27 -7.14 11.74
N LEU A 137 -5.95 -7.23 13.04
CA LEU A 137 -6.72 -8.01 14.01
C LEU A 137 -8.18 -7.56 14.11
N LEU A 138 -8.44 -6.27 13.98
CA LEU A 138 -9.81 -5.77 14.02
C LEU A 138 -10.56 -6.05 12.71
N LEU A 139 -9.87 -5.97 11.57
CA LEU A 139 -10.44 -6.36 10.28
C LEU A 139 -10.82 -7.85 10.28
N LEU A 140 -10.00 -8.71 10.91
CA LEU A 140 -10.31 -10.13 11.13
C LEU A 140 -11.60 -10.34 11.94
N ARG A 141 -11.80 -9.55 12.99
CA ARG A 141 -12.95 -9.70 13.90
C ARG A 141 -14.26 -9.16 13.33
N THR A 142 -14.19 -8.07 12.57
CA THR A 142 -15.37 -7.32 12.13
C THR A 142 -15.78 -7.62 10.69
N GLY A 143 -14.92 -8.27 9.91
CA GLY A 143 -15.16 -8.49 8.48
C GLY A 143 -15.06 -7.22 7.62
N GLY A 144 -14.65 -6.09 8.21
CA GLY A 144 -14.13 -4.86 7.59
C GLY A 144 -14.82 -4.30 6.34
N SER A 145 -14.17 -3.31 5.73
CA SER A 145 -14.48 -2.84 4.38
C SER A 145 -13.27 -3.03 3.48
N ALA A 146 -13.49 -3.13 2.16
CA ALA A 146 -12.38 -3.21 1.21
C ALA A 146 -11.49 -1.97 1.24
N VAL A 147 -12.03 -0.80 1.60
CA VAL A 147 -11.27 0.44 1.79
C VAL A 147 -10.28 0.31 2.95
N LEU A 148 -10.70 -0.30 4.06
CA LEU A 148 -9.80 -0.56 5.19
C LEU A 148 -8.77 -1.64 4.84
N ALA A 149 -9.16 -2.69 4.13
CA ALA A 149 -8.23 -3.71 3.64
C ALA A 149 -7.15 -3.10 2.72
N PHE A 150 -7.58 -2.25 1.79
CA PHE A 150 -6.71 -1.48 0.90
C PHE A 150 -5.76 -0.58 1.68
N ALA A 151 -6.28 0.27 2.57
CA ALA A 151 -5.47 1.24 3.33
C ALA A 151 -4.43 0.55 4.22
N LEU A 152 -4.80 -0.58 4.83
CA LEU A 152 -3.89 -1.39 5.64
C LEU A 152 -2.78 -2.01 4.76
N ALA A 153 -3.15 -2.66 3.66
CA ALA A 153 -2.18 -3.24 2.73
C ALA A 153 -1.24 -2.17 2.14
N LEU A 154 -1.79 -1.02 1.73
CA LEU A 154 -1.01 0.10 1.22
C LEU A 154 -0.02 0.64 2.25
N THR A 155 -0.45 0.78 3.51
CA THR A 155 0.44 1.25 4.60
C THR A 155 1.63 0.31 4.76
N VAL A 156 1.38 -1.01 4.75
CA VAL A 156 2.44 -2.02 4.85
C VAL A 156 3.34 -2.01 3.62
N TYR A 157 2.78 -2.12 2.42
CA TYR A 157 3.58 -2.21 1.20
C TYR A 157 4.33 -0.92 0.88
N ALA A 158 3.76 0.26 1.16
CA ALA A 158 4.45 1.53 0.98
C ALA A 158 5.58 1.71 2.01
N GLY A 159 5.37 1.27 3.26
CA GLY A 159 6.43 1.23 4.28
C GLY A 159 7.58 0.33 3.85
N LEU A 160 7.27 -0.88 3.38
CA LEU A 160 8.28 -1.80 2.85
C LEU A 160 8.97 -1.23 1.60
N ALA A 161 8.24 -0.63 0.67
CA ALA A 161 8.80 0.00 -0.53
C ALA A 161 9.81 1.10 -0.16
N LEU A 162 9.48 1.94 0.82
CA LEU A 162 10.36 2.98 1.32
C LEU A 162 11.65 2.40 1.91
N TRP A 163 11.54 1.35 2.73
CA TRP A 163 12.72 0.71 3.31
C TRP A 163 13.56 -0.03 2.25
N THR A 164 12.93 -0.83 1.40
CA THR A 164 13.62 -1.61 0.35
C THR A 164 14.37 -0.71 -0.62
N THR A 165 13.82 0.44 -0.98
CA THR A 165 14.51 1.38 -1.89
C THR A 165 15.73 2.05 -1.26
N ALA A 166 15.73 2.22 0.07
CA ALA A 166 16.89 2.72 0.80
C ALA A 166 17.95 1.65 1.09
N ALA A 167 17.52 0.42 1.38
CA ALA A 167 18.42 -0.62 1.90
C ALA A 167 18.96 -1.59 0.83
N VAL A 168 18.30 -1.72 -0.33
CA VAL A 168 18.60 -2.76 -1.33
C VAL A 168 18.66 -2.12 -2.71
N ALA A 169 19.65 -2.43 -3.54
CA ALA A 169 19.69 -2.00 -4.95
C ALA A 169 18.67 -2.79 -5.81
N PRO A 170 18.17 -2.26 -6.94
CA PRO A 170 17.16 -2.93 -7.76
C PRO A 170 17.79 -4.02 -8.65
N TYR A 171 18.16 -5.16 -8.08
CA TYR A 171 18.77 -6.27 -8.83
C TYR A 171 17.76 -7.06 -9.70
N GLY A 172 18.30 -7.84 -10.64
CA GLY A 172 17.54 -8.60 -11.64
C GLY A 172 16.83 -7.65 -12.61
N ASP A 173 15.67 -8.08 -13.14
CA ASP A 173 14.90 -7.33 -14.15
C ASP A 173 14.41 -5.95 -13.68
N GLN A 174 14.45 -5.66 -12.37
CA GLN A 174 13.96 -4.39 -11.82
C GLN A 174 14.65 -3.18 -12.45
N VAL A 175 15.97 -3.25 -12.66
CA VAL A 175 16.74 -2.14 -13.24
C VAL A 175 16.30 -1.85 -14.67
N HIS A 176 15.99 -2.87 -15.46
CA HIS A 176 15.55 -2.73 -16.85
C HIS A 176 14.17 -2.06 -16.94
N PHE A 177 13.24 -2.41 -16.05
CA PHE A 177 11.94 -1.71 -15.99
C PHE A 177 12.07 -0.24 -15.61
N LEU A 178 12.99 0.09 -14.69
CA LEU A 178 13.25 1.47 -14.26
C LEU A 178 13.92 2.29 -15.35
N ILE A 179 14.92 1.75 -16.04
CA ILE A 179 15.57 2.41 -17.19
C ILE A 179 14.57 2.64 -18.32
N ALA A 180 13.69 1.68 -18.59
CA ALA A 180 12.65 1.86 -19.59
C ALA A 180 11.59 2.89 -19.16
N ALA A 181 11.23 2.96 -17.87
CA ALA A 181 10.36 4.01 -17.35
C ALA A 181 11.00 5.38 -17.51
N ASP A 182 12.32 5.50 -17.30
CA ASP A 182 13.07 6.73 -17.58
C ASP A 182 13.05 7.10 -19.05
N ALA A 183 13.31 6.14 -19.96
CA ALA A 183 13.25 6.38 -21.39
C ALA A 183 11.86 6.92 -21.81
N LEU A 184 10.78 6.28 -21.34
CA LEU A 184 9.41 6.70 -21.61
C LEU A 184 9.10 8.10 -21.02
N ALA A 185 9.58 8.40 -19.81
CA ALA A 185 9.42 9.72 -19.21
C ALA A 185 10.08 10.84 -20.04
N HIS A 186 11.10 10.50 -20.84
CA HIS A 186 11.78 11.39 -21.77
C HIS A 186 11.31 11.23 -23.24
N GLY A 187 10.17 10.57 -23.48
CA GLY A 187 9.58 10.41 -24.82
C GLY A 187 10.33 9.42 -25.73
N ARG A 188 11.17 8.55 -25.16
CA ARG A 188 11.95 7.53 -25.88
C ARG A 188 11.34 6.15 -25.68
N VAL A 189 11.30 5.35 -26.74
CA VAL A 189 10.81 3.96 -26.71
C VAL A 189 11.96 2.96 -26.82
N GLU A 190 13.15 3.40 -27.23
CA GLU A 190 14.31 2.52 -27.31
C GLU A 190 14.73 2.01 -25.92
N ALA A 191 14.84 0.69 -25.79
CA ALA A 191 15.20 0.02 -24.55
C ALA A 191 16.73 -0.08 -24.35
N THR A 192 17.50 0.85 -24.89
CA THR A 192 18.95 0.87 -24.73
C THR A 192 19.29 1.12 -23.27
N VAL A 193 20.13 0.26 -22.70
CA VAL A 193 20.61 0.41 -21.32
C VAL A 193 21.53 1.62 -21.24
N ASP A 194 21.06 2.67 -20.58
CA ASP A 194 21.87 3.86 -20.27
C ASP A 194 22.80 3.52 -19.09
N ALA A 195 24.11 3.44 -19.37
CA ALA A 195 25.12 3.07 -18.38
C ALA A 195 25.17 4.03 -17.18
N ARG A 196 24.87 5.32 -17.38
CA ARG A 196 24.85 6.30 -16.29
C ARG A 196 23.69 6.00 -15.35
N ILE A 197 22.48 5.84 -15.88
CA ILE A 197 21.29 5.52 -15.08
C ILE A 197 21.43 4.17 -14.40
N PHE A 198 21.98 3.17 -15.10
CA PHE A 198 22.25 1.85 -14.53
C PHE A 198 23.19 1.96 -13.32
N ARG A 199 24.31 2.68 -13.46
CA ARG A 199 25.25 2.92 -12.37
C ARG A 199 24.62 3.70 -11.22
N ASP A 200 23.81 4.72 -11.51
CA ASP A 200 23.11 5.49 -10.49
C ASP A 200 22.11 4.63 -9.69
N LEU A 201 21.53 3.61 -10.31
CA LEU A 201 20.59 2.69 -9.67
C LEU A 201 21.27 1.54 -8.89
N ILE A 202 22.31 0.94 -9.45
CA ILE A 202 22.93 -0.30 -8.94
C ILE A 202 24.24 -0.03 -8.20
N GLY A 203 24.96 1.02 -8.54
CA GLY A 203 26.27 1.37 -8.01
C GLY A 203 27.46 0.78 -8.78
N VAL A 204 27.23 0.01 -9.85
CA VAL A 204 28.26 -0.54 -10.74
C VAL A 204 27.89 -0.35 -12.21
N ASP A 205 28.86 -0.50 -13.11
CA ASP A 205 28.61 -0.48 -14.54
C ASP A 205 27.83 -1.71 -15.00
N PRO A 206 27.01 -1.59 -16.07
CA PRO A 206 26.35 -2.74 -16.67
C PRO A 206 27.39 -3.71 -17.25
N SER A 207 27.21 -4.99 -16.95
CA SER A 207 27.98 -6.07 -17.56
C SER A 207 27.48 -6.35 -19.00
N PRO A 208 28.25 -7.07 -19.84
CA PRO A 208 27.77 -7.49 -21.16
C PRO A 208 26.45 -8.26 -21.11
N ASP A 209 26.23 -9.05 -20.05
CA ASP A 209 24.99 -9.80 -19.85
C ASP A 209 23.81 -8.86 -19.58
N ASP A 210 23.99 -7.81 -18.78
CA ASP A 210 22.95 -6.80 -18.51
C ASP A 210 22.50 -6.07 -19.77
N LEU A 211 23.42 -5.90 -20.74
CA LEU A 211 23.16 -5.25 -22.03
C LEU A 211 22.51 -6.20 -23.05
N ALA A 212 22.82 -7.50 -22.97
CA ALA A 212 22.33 -8.51 -23.90
C ALA A 212 20.97 -9.09 -23.49
N THR A 213 20.68 -9.09 -22.19
CA THR A 213 19.44 -9.62 -21.62
C THR A 213 18.35 -8.53 -21.58
N HIS A 214 17.09 -8.94 -21.70
CA HIS A 214 15.90 -8.06 -21.62
C HIS A 214 15.58 -7.16 -22.82
N VAL A 215 16.40 -7.19 -23.89
CA VAL A 215 16.12 -6.47 -25.13
C VAL A 215 16.06 -7.38 -26.36
N VAL A 216 15.15 -7.06 -27.28
CA VAL A 216 15.08 -7.62 -28.64
C VAL A 216 15.56 -6.56 -29.62
N LEU A 217 16.56 -6.89 -30.43
CA LEU A 217 16.97 -6.02 -31.54
C LEU A 217 15.93 -6.10 -32.66
N THR A 218 15.30 -4.98 -32.98
CA THR A 218 14.35 -4.85 -34.08
C THR A 218 14.91 -3.91 -35.16
N PRO A 219 14.35 -3.89 -36.38
CA PRO A 219 14.78 -2.94 -37.42
C PRO A 219 14.68 -1.46 -37.02
N VAL A 220 13.88 -1.16 -35.99
CA VAL A 220 13.67 0.20 -35.46
C VAL A 220 14.39 0.42 -34.11
N GLY A 221 15.35 -0.43 -33.76
CA GLY A 221 16.17 -0.36 -32.55
C GLY A 221 15.79 -1.39 -31.47
N PRO A 222 16.50 -1.38 -30.32
CA PRO A 222 16.25 -2.30 -29.21
C PRO A 222 14.88 -2.05 -28.57
N ARG A 223 14.15 -3.12 -28.24
CA ARG A 223 12.83 -3.11 -27.60
C ARG A 223 12.81 -4.02 -26.39
N LEU A 224 12.03 -3.68 -25.37
CA LEU A 224 11.86 -4.56 -24.21
C LEU A 224 11.18 -5.87 -24.61
N VAL A 225 11.75 -6.99 -24.15
CA VAL A 225 11.15 -8.33 -24.35
C VAL A 225 9.77 -8.42 -23.69
N GLN A 226 9.63 -7.83 -22.51
CA GLN A 226 8.44 -7.92 -21.65
C GLN A 226 7.37 -6.87 -21.97
N GLY A 227 7.54 -6.09 -23.05
CA GLY A 227 6.64 -5.00 -23.42
C GLY A 227 6.77 -3.75 -22.56
N TYR A 228 5.87 -2.78 -22.77
CA TYR A 228 5.98 -1.43 -22.19
C TYR A 228 4.91 -1.10 -21.16
N LEU A 229 3.93 -1.98 -20.88
CA LEU A 229 2.85 -1.64 -19.94
C LEU A 229 3.36 -1.43 -18.51
N VAL A 230 4.32 -2.25 -18.07
CA VAL A 230 4.93 -2.10 -16.74
C VAL A 230 5.71 -0.79 -16.66
N PRO A 231 6.73 -0.53 -17.50
CA PRO A 231 7.42 0.76 -17.51
C PRO A 231 6.46 1.96 -17.59
N LEU A 232 5.45 1.90 -18.46
CA LEU A 232 4.46 2.97 -18.63
C LEU A 232 3.67 3.23 -17.34
N ALA A 233 3.26 2.17 -16.63
CA ALA A 233 2.58 2.32 -15.35
C ALA A 233 3.47 2.97 -14.29
N LEU A 234 4.79 2.74 -14.35
CA LEU A 234 5.76 3.30 -13.40
C LEU A 234 6.06 4.79 -13.65
N VAL A 235 5.91 5.29 -14.89
CA VAL A 235 6.28 6.67 -15.28
C VAL A 235 5.78 7.75 -14.31
N PRO A 236 4.50 7.78 -13.87
CA PRO A 236 4.04 8.83 -12.96
C PRO A 236 4.79 8.82 -11.62
N GLY A 237 5.09 7.64 -11.09
CA GLY A 237 5.88 7.48 -9.87
C GLY A 237 7.35 7.84 -10.09
N TRP A 238 7.93 7.38 -11.20
CA TRP A 238 9.31 7.67 -11.58
C TRP A 238 9.56 9.18 -11.70
N ILE A 239 8.69 9.92 -12.37
CA ILE A 239 8.80 11.38 -12.49
C ILE A 239 8.71 12.06 -11.11
N ALA A 240 7.83 11.58 -10.23
CA ALA A 240 7.59 12.23 -8.94
C ALA A 240 8.71 12.01 -7.91
N ALA A 241 9.29 10.81 -7.86
CA ALA A 241 10.25 10.44 -6.81
C ALA A 241 11.27 9.37 -7.25
N GLY A 242 11.54 9.26 -8.55
CA GLY A 242 12.46 8.27 -9.12
C GLY A 242 12.08 6.84 -8.75
N ARG A 243 13.08 6.06 -8.34
CA ARG A 243 12.90 4.66 -7.92
C ARG A 243 11.86 4.50 -6.82
N LEU A 244 11.86 5.36 -5.80
CA LEU A 244 10.88 5.29 -4.71
C LEU A 244 9.45 5.41 -5.25
N GLY A 245 9.20 6.40 -6.10
CA GLY A 245 7.88 6.62 -6.67
C GLY A 245 7.43 5.46 -7.56
N ALA A 246 8.32 4.90 -8.37
CA ALA A 246 8.04 3.69 -9.17
C ALA A 246 7.68 2.50 -8.26
N THR A 247 8.44 2.24 -7.19
CA THR A 247 8.12 1.17 -6.24
C THR A 247 6.80 1.43 -5.50
N LEU A 248 6.46 2.69 -5.20
CA LEU A 248 5.17 3.04 -4.60
C LEU A 248 3.98 2.76 -5.54
N VAL A 249 4.15 2.89 -6.86
CA VAL A 249 3.14 2.46 -7.84
C VAL A 249 2.91 0.95 -7.75
N VAL A 250 3.98 0.16 -7.61
CA VAL A 250 3.85 -1.30 -7.44
C VAL A 250 3.19 -1.65 -6.11
N ALA A 251 3.56 -0.98 -5.02
CA ALA A 251 2.91 -1.13 -3.72
C ALA A 251 1.41 -0.78 -3.77
N LEU A 252 1.04 0.25 -4.54
CA LEU A 252 -0.35 0.62 -4.78
C LEU A 252 -1.11 -0.48 -5.54
N ALA A 253 -0.50 -1.05 -6.58
CA ALA A 253 -1.07 -2.19 -7.31
C ALA A 253 -1.22 -3.42 -6.38
N GLY A 254 -0.26 -3.67 -5.50
CA GLY A 254 -0.34 -4.74 -4.50
C GLY A 254 -1.49 -4.51 -3.51
N ALA A 255 -1.65 -3.29 -3.01
CA ALA A 255 -2.75 -2.92 -2.13
C ALA A 255 -4.10 -3.06 -2.82
N TRP A 256 -4.18 -2.69 -4.11
CA TRP A 256 -5.35 -2.93 -4.93
C TRP A 256 -5.64 -4.42 -5.05
N ALA A 257 -4.65 -5.25 -5.42
CA ALA A 257 -4.80 -6.70 -5.48
C ALA A 257 -5.33 -7.27 -4.16
N ALA A 258 -4.75 -6.89 -3.03
CA ALA A 258 -5.21 -7.30 -1.70
C ALA A 258 -6.67 -6.90 -1.42
N ALA A 259 -7.10 -5.70 -1.83
CA ALA A 259 -8.47 -5.25 -1.67
C ALA A 259 -9.45 -6.01 -2.58
N GLN A 260 -9.05 -6.34 -3.82
CA GLN A 260 -9.86 -7.13 -4.73
C GLN A 260 -9.97 -8.60 -4.25
N THR A 261 -8.89 -9.17 -3.70
CA THR A 261 -8.91 -10.48 -3.04
C THR A 261 -9.84 -10.48 -1.84
N PHE A 262 -9.83 -9.41 -1.03
CA PHE A 262 -10.78 -9.26 0.08
C PHE A 262 -12.24 -9.29 -0.39
N LEU A 263 -12.56 -8.53 -1.45
CA LEU A 263 -13.90 -8.51 -2.04
C LEU A 263 -14.29 -9.87 -2.62
N LEU A 264 -13.37 -10.52 -3.34
CA LEU A 264 -13.59 -11.84 -3.90
C LEU A 264 -13.94 -12.85 -2.80
N LEU A 265 -13.15 -12.90 -1.72
CA LEU A 265 -13.44 -13.79 -0.60
C LEU A 265 -14.75 -13.42 0.12
N ARG A 266 -15.16 -12.14 0.13
CA ARG A 266 -16.47 -11.74 0.66
C ARG A 266 -17.63 -12.26 -0.18
N GLU A 267 -17.44 -12.38 -1.48
CA GLU A 267 -18.45 -12.84 -2.44
C GLU A 267 -18.51 -14.38 -2.51
N THR A 268 -17.42 -15.09 -2.19
CA THR A 268 -17.32 -16.55 -2.34
C THR A 268 -17.28 -17.33 -1.03
N VAL A 269 -16.89 -16.71 0.09
CA VAL A 269 -16.73 -17.38 1.39
C VAL A 269 -17.70 -16.78 2.41
N ALA A 270 -18.65 -17.61 2.85
CA ALA A 270 -19.67 -17.23 3.82
C ALA A 270 -19.09 -17.02 5.24
N ASP A 271 -18.15 -17.88 5.66
CA ASP A 271 -17.56 -17.79 6.99
C ASP A 271 -16.59 -16.60 7.10
N VAL A 272 -16.88 -15.69 8.04
CA VAL A 272 -16.12 -14.45 8.23
C VAL A 272 -14.69 -14.73 8.69
N ARG A 273 -14.48 -15.75 9.53
CA ARG A 273 -13.15 -16.05 10.09
C ARG A 273 -12.25 -16.63 9.01
N ALA A 274 -12.71 -17.65 8.30
CA ALA A 274 -12.01 -18.29 7.19
C ALA A 274 -11.63 -17.25 6.14
N ARG A 275 -12.59 -16.45 5.68
CA ARG A 275 -12.33 -15.35 4.75
C ARG A 275 -11.23 -14.41 5.23
N SER A 276 -11.32 -13.96 6.48
CA SER A 276 -10.42 -12.91 6.95
C SER A 276 -9.01 -13.44 7.16
N TRP A 277 -8.86 -14.67 7.65
CA TRP A 277 -7.56 -15.34 7.74
C TRP A 277 -6.97 -15.66 6.36
N SER A 278 -7.77 -16.14 5.41
CA SER A 278 -7.33 -16.34 4.03
C SER A 278 -6.86 -15.04 3.39
N TRP A 279 -7.56 -13.92 3.63
CA TRP A 279 -7.13 -12.62 3.16
C TRP A 279 -5.81 -12.18 3.79
N LEU A 280 -5.66 -12.31 5.11
CA LEU A 280 -4.44 -11.94 5.81
C LEU A 280 -3.24 -12.74 5.28
N ALA A 281 -3.42 -14.06 5.10
CA ALA A 281 -2.41 -14.93 4.53
C ALA A 281 -2.05 -14.51 3.09
N ALA A 282 -3.05 -14.28 2.24
CA ALA A 282 -2.82 -13.85 0.86
C ALA A 282 -2.14 -12.49 0.73
N ALA A 283 -2.42 -11.55 1.64
CA ALA A 283 -1.89 -10.20 1.59
C ALA A 283 -0.49 -10.07 2.25
N PHE A 284 -0.24 -10.75 3.37
CA PHE A 284 0.92 -10.48 4.21
C PHE A 284 1.93 -11.62 4.31
N LEU A 285 1.71 -12.74 3.61
CA LEU A 285 2.72 -13.78 3.45
C LEU A 285 3.43 -13.69 2.10
N ALA A 286 4.51 -14.46 2.00
CA ALA A 286 5.18 -14.69 0.73
C ALA A 286 4.22 -15.40 -0.26
N PRO A 287 4.27 -15.08 -1.56
CA PRO A 287 5.23 -14.17 -2.18
C PRO A 287 4.82 -12.69 -2.17
N VAL A 288 3.56 -12.34 -1.86
CA VAL A 288 3.01 -11.00 -2.08
C VAL A 288 3.76 -9.92 -1.30
N VAL A 289 4.05 -10.14 -0.02
CA VAL A 289 4.75 -9.15 0.82
C VAL A 289 6.18 -8.87 0.35
N ALA A 290 6.80 -9.82 -0.36
CA ALA A 290 8.14 -9.67 -0.92
C ALA A 290 8.11 -9.02 -2.32
N LEU A 291 7.05 -9.27 -3.09
CA LEU A 291 6.90 -8.72 -4.44
C LEU A 291 6.32 -7.30 -4.46
N ALA A 292 5.46 -6.94 -3.50
CA ALA A 292 4.85 -5.60 -3.42
C ALA A 292 5.86 -4.43 -3.26
N PRO A 293 7.01 -4.58 -2.59
CA PRO A 293 8.05 -3.54 -2.54
C PRO A 293 9.16 -3.70 -3.60
N THR A 294 8.97 -4.54 -4.63
CA THR A 294 9.96 -4.76 -5.70
C THR A 294 9.35 -4.49 -7.06
N VAL A 295 10.15 -3.95 -7.99
CA VAL A 295 9.65 -3.49 -9.30
C VAL A 295 9.57 -4.66 -10.28
N TYR A 296 8.57 -5.52 -10.07
CA TYR A 296 8.29 -6.67 -10.92
C TYR A 296 6.86 -6.65 -11.47
N PRO A 297 6.61 -7.25 -12.64
CA PRO A 297 5.29 -7.30 -13.26
C PRO A 297 4.27 -8.10 -12.46
N ASN A 298 4.74 -9.04 -11.62
CA ASN A 298 3.91 -10.05 -10.97
C ASN A 298 2.76 -9.44 -10.17
N VAL A 299 3.00 -8.34 -9.45
CA VAL A 299 1.98 -7.70 -8.61
C VAL A 299 0.94 -6.96 -9.45
N LEU A 300 1.36 -6.31 -10.53
CA LEU A 300 0.47 -5.66 -11.50
C LEU A 300 -0.40 -6.71 -12.21
N GLY A 301 0.21 -7.84 -12.61
CA GLY A 301 -0.50 -8.97 -13.19
C GLY A 301 -1.51 -9.58 -12.21
N ALA A 302 -1.10 -9.83 -10.96
CA ALA A 302 -2.00 -10.33 -9.92
C ALA A 302 -3.18 -9.38 -9.68
N ALA A 303 -2.92 -8.06 -9.60
CA ALA A 303 -3.93 -7.02 -9.48
C ALA A 303 -4.95 -7.06 -10.63
N ALA A 304 -4.47 -7.17 -11.88
CA ALA A 304 -5.32 -7.26 -13.06
C ALA A 304 -6.15 -8.55 -13.07
N LEU A 305 -5.52 -9.71 -12.82
CA LEU A 305 -6.18 -11.02 -12.85
C LEU A 305 -7.27 -11.15 -11.78
N VAL A 306 -7.00 -10.78 -10.52
CA VAL A 306 -8.02 -10.86 -9.47
C VAL A 306 -9.17 -9.90 -9.72
N THR A 307 -8.90 -8.73 -10.30
CA THR A 307 -9.94 -7.76 -10.69
C THR A 307 -10.80 -8.33 -11.81
N ALA A 308 -10.17 -8.85 -12.86
CA ALA A 308 -10.83 -9.42 -14.03
C ALA A 308 -11.70 -10.62 -13.64
N TYR A 309 -11.17 -11.55 -12.86
CA TYR A 309 -11.90 -12.70 -12.36
C TYR A 309 -13.15 -12.27 -11.59
N ARG A 310 -12.99 -11.32 -10.65
CA ARG A 310 -14.13 -10.83 -9.86
C ARG A 310 -15.20 -10.20 -10.76
N TRP A 311 -14.81 -9.32 -11.68
CA TRP A 311 -15.74 -8.65 -12.60
C TRP A 311 -16.42 -9.58 -13.61
N LEU A 312 -15.83 -10.74 -13.90
CA LEU A 312 -16.41 -11.72 -14.79
C LEU A 312 -17.40 -12.65 -14.05
N PHE A 313 -17.06 -13.09 -12.84
CA PHE A 313 -17.75 -14.21 -12.20
C PHE A 313 -18.54 -13.84 -10.94
N THR A 314 -17.95 -13.08 -10.01
CA THR A 314 -18.46 -12.97 -8.62
C THR A 314 -18.99 -11.59 -8.24
N ALA A 315 -18.55 -10.53 -8.93
CA ALA A 315 -18.96 -9.17 -8.62
C ALA A 315 -20.48 -8.98 -8.82
N PRO A 316 -21.17 -8.19 -7.97
CA PRO A 316 -22.61 -7.94 -8.10
C PRO A 316 -23.01 -7.33 -9.45
N VAL A 317 -22.13 -6.51 -10.02
CA VAL A 317 -22.28 -5.94 -11.36
C VAL A 317 -21.13 -6.44 -12.23
N ARG A 318 -21.45 -7.36 -13.14
CA ARG A 318 -20.46 -7.96 -14.06
C ARG A 318 -20.02 -6.96 -15.12
N ARG A 319 -18.75 -7.02 -15.51
CA ARG A 319 -18.13 -6.12 -16.51
C ARG A 319 -17.22 -6.91 -17.45
N PRO A 320 -17.77 -7.80 -18.31
CA PRO A 320 -16.98 -8.75 -19.09
C PRO A 320 -16.00 -8.08 -20.06
N LEU A 321 -16.36 -6.93 -20.66
CA LEU A 321 -15.45 -6.20 -21.55
C LEU A 321 -14.22 -5.67 -20.82
N LEU A 322 -14.40 -5.07 -19.63
CA LEU A 322 -13.28 -4.59 -18.82
C LEU A 322 -12.45 -5.75 -18.27
N ALA A 323 -13.10 -6.85 -17.88
CA ALA A 323 -12.40 -8.06 -17.46
C ALA A 323 -11.55 -8.63 -18.61
N GLY A 324 -12.08 -8.69 -19.84
CA GLY A 324 -11.34 -9.11 -21.03
C GLY A 324 -10.16 -8.19 -21.32
N ALA A 325 -10.34 -6.86 -21.21
CA ALA A 325 -9.25 -5.90 -21.38
C ALA A 325 -8.15 -6.06 -20.32
N LEU A 326 -8.52 -6.30 -19.06
CA LEU A 326 -7.55 -6.57 -17.98
C LEU A 326 -6.81 -7.90 -18.20
N CYS A 327 -7.49 -8.96 -18.61
CA CYS A 327 -6.84 -10.22 -18.97
C CYS A 327 -5.89 -10.01 -20.17
N GLY A 328 -6.31 -9.28 -21.20
CA GLY A 328 -5.47 -8.93 -22.34
C GLY A 328 -4.22 -8.15 -21.91
N ALA A 329 -4.38 -7.18 -21.00
CA ALA A 329 -3.26 -6.40 -20.46
C ALA A 329 -2.23 -7.28 -19.75
N THR A 330 -2.64 -8.40 -19.14
CA THR A 330 -1.66 -9.30 -18.46
C THR A 330 -0.66 -9.92 -19.44
N LEU A 331 -1.04 -10.17 -20.69
CA LEU A 331 -0.13 -10.65 -21.75
C LEU A 331 0.96 -9.65 -22.13
N PHE A 332 0.81 -8.39 -21.74
CA PHE A 332 1.77 -7.31 -21.99
C PHE A 332 2.41 -6.79 -20.70
N ILE A 333 2.08 -7.40 -19.56
CA ILE A 333 2.68 -7.15 -18.26
C ILE A 333 3.68 -8.26 -17.92
N THR A 334 3.33 -9.52 -18.19
CA THR A 334 4.15 -10.72 -17.92
C THR A 334 4.83 -11.23 -19.17
#